data_AF-A0A821CBF8-F1
#
_entry.id   AF-A0A821CBF8-F1
#
_cell.length_a   1.000
_cell.length_b   1.000
_cell.length_c   1.000
_cell.angle_alpha   90.00
_cell.angle_beta   90.00
_cell.angle_gamma   90.00
#
_symmetry.space_group_name_H-M   'P 1'
#
loop_
_entity.id
_entity.type
_entity.pdbx_description
1 polymer ?
#
loop_
_entity_poly.entity_id
_entity_poly.type
_entity_poly.pdbx_seq_one_letter_code
_entity_poly.pdbx_strand_id
1 'polypeptide(L)'
;MTEKNRKTFTISDILIIVSIISQCLGFFSFIGPFVQAFSEARGAAASVFRLIDEGKDENINEAEVWEDNTELRCNINGDIEFHNVNFHYPSRKDAPVLCNLSVVARAGQTTALVGSSGC
;
A
#
# COMPACT_ATOMS: atom_id res chain seq x y z
N MET A 1 -58.51 -36.47 26.66
CA MET A 1 -57.53 -36.96 27.65
C MET A 1 -56.51 -37.80 26.91
N THR A 2 -55.34 -37.23 26.59
CA THR A 2 -54.21 -37.98 26.03
C THR A 2 -52.96 -37.47 26.72
N GLU A 3 -52.51 -38.28 27.67
CA GLU A 3 -51.36 -38.04 28.52
C GLU A 3 -50.10 -38.05 27.67
N LYS A 4 -49.52 -36.87 27.51
CA LYS A 4 -48.32 -36.60 26.73
C LYS A 4 -47.16 -37.41 27.31
N ASN A 5 -46.65 -38.33 26.51
CA ASN A 5 -45.45 -39.15 26.71
C ASN A 5 -44.29 -38.31 27.35
N ARG A 6 -44.16 -38.33 28.68
CA ARG A 6 -43.06 -37.67 29.40
C ARG A 6 -41.84 -38.57 29.31
N LYS A 7 -40.89 -38.22 28.44
CA LYS A 7 -39.54 -38.78 28.50
C LYS A 7 -38.94 -38.45 29.86
N THR A 8 -38.69 -39.45 30.69
CA THR A 8 -37.99 -39.30 31.98
C THR A 8 -36.51 -39.23 31.72
N PHE A 9 -35.86 -38.11 32.07
CA PHE A 9 -34.42 -37.95 31.94
C PHE A 9 -33.71 -38.70 33.05
N THR A 10 -32.66 -39.44 32.71
CA THR A 10 -31.78 -40.09 33.69
C THR A 10 -30.72 -39.10 34.18
N ILE A 11 -30.15 -39.36 35.36
CA ILE A 11 -29.08 -38.52 35.92
C ILE A 11 -27.88 -38.43 34.96
N SER A 12 -27.57 -39.54 34.26
CA SER A 12 -26.53 -39.55 33.22
C SER A 12 -26.83 -38.61 32.06
N ASP A 13 -28.09 -38.52 31.61
CA ASP A 13 -28.47 -37.61 30.53
C ASP A 13 -28.23 -36.15 30.95
N ILE A 14 -28.57 -35.81 32.20
CA ILE A 14 -28.39 -34.47 32.76
C ILE A 14 -26.90 -34.14 32.86
N LEU A 15 -26.07 -35.06 33.35
CA LEU A 15 -24.62 -34.87 33.45
C LEU A 15 -23.95 -34.69 32.09
N ILE A 16 -24.33 -35.50 31.09
CA ILE A 16 -23.79 -35.38 29.73
C ILE A 16 -24.13 -34.01 29.14
N ILE A 17 -25.38 -33.54 29.30
CA ILE A 17 -25.80 -32.23 28.79
C ILE A 17 -25.00 -31.11 29.45
N VAL A 18 -24.80 -31.15 30.77
CA VAL A 18 -24.02 -30.15 31.51
C VAL A 18 -22.55 -30.17 31.09
N SER A 19 -21.96 -31.35 30.92
CA SER A 19 -20.58 -31.51 30.47
C SER A 19 -20.36 -30.96 29.05
N ILE A 20 -21.29 -31.21 28.12
CA ILE A 20 -21.22 -30.67 26.75
C ILE A 20 -21.29 -29.14 26.77
N ILE A 21 -22.20 -28.55 27.55
CA ILE A 21 -22.33 -27.10 27.66
C ILE A 21 -21.03 -26.46 28.19
N SER A 22 -20.45 -27.05 29.25
CA SER A 22 -19.18 -26.59 29.83
C SER A 22 -18.03 -26.65 28.81
N GLN A 23 -17.95 -27.75 28.06
CA GLN A 23 -16.91 -27.95 27.05
C GLN A 23 -17.05 -26.95 25.89
N CYS A 24 -18.26 -26.67 25.42
CA CYS A 24 -18.52 -25.69 24.36
C CYS A 24 -18.06 -24.27 24.74
N LEU A 25 -18.30 -23.85 25.98
CA LEU A 25 -17.85 -22.56 26.50
C LEU A 25 -16.32 -22.48 26.51
N GLY A 26 -15.65 -23.56 26.91
CA GLY A 26 -14.19 -23.65 26.87
C GLY A 26 -13.63 -23.52 25.45
N PHE A 27 -14.20 -24.25 24.48
CA PHE A 27 -13.75 -24.21 23.08
C PHE A 27 -13.90 -22.83 22.43
N PHE A 28 -14.92 -22.05 22.80
CA PHE A 28 -15.07 -20.69 22.29
C PHE A 28 -13.87 -19.79 22.65
N SER A 29 -13.31 -19.96 23.85
CA SER A 29 -12.11 -19.25 24.27
C SER A 29 -10.86 -19.62 23.46
N PHE A 30 -10.79 -20.85 22.92
CA PHE A 30 -9.69 -21.29 22.06
C PHE A 30 -9.74 -20.67 20.65
N ILE A 31 -10.89 -20.19 20.19
CA ILE A 31 -11.04 -19.58 18.86
C ILE A 31 -10.52 -18.13 18.84
N GLY A 32 -10.51 -17.44 19.98
CA GLY A 32 -10.12 -16.03 20.09
C GLY A 32 -8.81 -15.67 19.39
N PRO A 33 -7.69 -16.38 19.65
CA PRO A 33 -6.40 -16.09 19.00
C PRO A 33 -6.44 -16.20 17.47
N PHE A 34 -7.25 -17.10 16.90
CA PHE A 34 -7.38 -17.23 15.45
C PHE A 34 -8.14 -16.06 14.82
N VAL A 35 -9.18 -15.57 15.51
CA VAL A 35 -9.92 -14.37 15.07
C VAL A 35 -9.02 -13.15 15.10
N GLN A 36 -8.22 -12.99 16.17
CA GLN A 36 -7.25 -11.91 16.29
C GLN A 36 -6.18 -11.99 15.19
N ALA A 37 -5.55 -13.15 15.00
CA ALA A 37 -4.53 -13.36 13.98
C ALA A 37 -5.05 -13.07 12.56
N PHE A 38 -6.30 -13.46 12.26
CA PHE A 38 -6.93 -13.16 10.98
C PHE A 38 -7.18 -11.65 10.79
N SER A 39 -7.62 -10.96 11.85
CA SER A 39 -7.82 -9.51 11.81
C SER A 39 -6.51 -8.76 11.56
N GLU A 40 -5.43 -9.14 12.24
CA GLU A 40 -4.09 -8.57 12.04
C GLU A 40 -3.57 -8.85 10.63
N ALA A 41 -3.73 -10.09 10.13
CA ALA A 41 -3.34 -10.46 8.79
C ALA A 41 -4.08 -9.63 7.72
N ARG A 42 -5.38 -9.36 7.90
CA ARG A 42 -6.13 -8.47 7.01
C ARG A 42 -5.60 -7.03 7.01
N GLY A 43 -5.26 -6.48 8.19
CA GLY A 43 -4.70 -5.13 8.30
C GLY A 43 -3.34 -5.00 7.61
N ALA A 44 -2.47 -5.98 7.79
CA ALA A 44 -1.17 -6.05 7.12
C ALA A 44 -1.33 -6.20 5.60
N ALA A 45 -2.18 -7.13 5.16
CA ALA A 45 -2.46 -7.36 3.74
C ALA A 45 -3.01 -6.11 3.06
N ALA A 46 -3.91 -5.36 3.71
CA ALA A 46 -4.45 -4.11 3.17
C ALA A 46 -3.35 -3.09 2.85
N SER A 47 -2.31 -3.00 3.68
CA SER A 47 -1.19 -2.08 3.44
C SER A 47 -0.33 -2.52 2.25
N VAL A 48 -0.08 -3.83 2.13
CA VAL A 48 0.66 -4.41 0.98
C VAL A 48 -0.11 -4.21 -0.31
N PHE A 49 -1.41 -4.54 -0.33
CA PHE A 49 -2.25 -4.35 -1.51
C PHE A 49 -2.38 -2.88 -1.90
N ARG A 50 -2.46 -1.97 -0.92
CA ARG A 50 -2.46 -0.53 -1.21
C ARG A 50 -1.21 -0.11 -1.98
N LEU A 51 -0.02 -0.58 -1.59
CA LEU A 51 1.23 -0.28 -2.31
C LEU A 51 1.27 -0.89 -3.71
N ILE A 52 0.74 -2.10 -3.88
CA ILE A 52 0.65 -2.76 -5.20
C ILE A 52 -0.28 -1.95 -6.12
N ASP A 53 -1.40 -1.49 -5.59
CA ASP A 53 -2.40 -0.72 -6.35
C ASP A 53 -1.97 0.74 -6.59
N GLU A 54 -1.16 1.32 -5.69
CA GLU A 54 -0.56 2.66 -5.78
C GLU A 54 0.48 2.79 -6.92
N GLY A 55 1.01 1.68 -7.45
CA GLY A 55 1.97 1.68 -8.57
C GLY A 55 1.44 2.23 -9.91
N LYS A 56 0.20 2.75 -9.92
CA LYS A 56 -0.46 3.41 -11.06
C LYS A 56 -0.56 4.91 -10.85
N ASP A 57 0.50 5.52 -10.33
CA ASP A 57 0.54 6.96 -10.15
C ASP A 57 0.43 7.65 -11.52
N GLU A 58 -0.52 8.58 -11.61
CA GLU A 58 -1.11 9.23 -12.77
C GLU A 58 -0.15 10.08 -13.63
N ASN A 59 1.15 10.08 -13.29
CA ASN A 59 2.20 10.79 -14.02
C ASN A 59 3.38 9.90 -14.43
N ILE A 60 3.42 8.65 -14.00
CA ILE A 60 4.34 7.66 -14.53
C ILE A 60 3.50 6.91 -15.56
N ASN A 61 3.52 7.38 -16.81
CA ASN A 61 3.07 6.54 -17.92
C ASN A 61 3.80 5.22 -17.71
N GLU A 62 3.01 4.20 -17.34
CA GLU A 62 3.36 2.82 -17.16
C GLU A 62 4.59 2.56 -18.00
N ALA A 63 5.76 2.45 -17.33
CA ALA A 63 7.06 2.49 -17.98
C ALA A 63 6.92 1.69 -19.25
N GLU A 64 6.76 2.38 -20.39
CA GLU A 64 6.47 1.73 -21.64
C GLU A 64 7.63 0.77 -21.72
N VAL A 65 7.31 -0.53 -21.61
CA VAL A 65 8.23 -1.60 -21.91
C VAL A 65 8.88 -1.07 -23.17
N TRP A 66 10.18 -0.78 -23.13
CA TRP A 66 10.91 -0.28 -24.29
C TRP A 66 10.81 -1.40 -25.31
N GLU A 67 9.67 -1.47 -26.01
CA GLU A 67 9.55 -2.10 -27.29
C GLU A 67 10.57 -1.33 -28.10
N ASP A 68 11.58 -2.06 -28.54
CA ASP A 68 12.68 -1.67 -29.42
C ASP A 68 12.20 -1.10 -30.79
N ASN A 69 10.95 -0.61 -30.84
CA ASN A 69 10.16 -0.27 -32.00
C ASN A 69 9.50 1.12 -31.88
N THR A 70 10.17 2.09 -31.27
CA THR A 70 9.88 3.50 -31.57
C THR A 70 11.10 4.16 -32.17
N GLU A 71 10.96 4.56 -33.43
CA GLU A 71 11.89 5.40 -34.17
C GLU A 71 12.09 6.75 -33.46
N LEU A 72 12.84 6.79 -32.37
CA LEU A 72 13.38 8.02 -31.79
C LEU A 72 14.53 8.52 -32.68
N ARG A 73 14.24 8.76 -33.95
CA ARG A 73 15.09 9.48 -34.90
C ARG A 73 14.79 10.97 -34.84
N CYS A 74 14.71 11.53 -33.64
CA CYS A 74 14.81 12.97 -33.48
C CYS A 74 16.30 13.32 -33.54
N ASN A 75 16.68 14.17 -34.50
CA ASN A 75 18.02 14.77 -34.48
C ASN A 75 18.08 15.75 -33.30
N ILE A 76 18.60 15.29 -32.16
CA ILE A 76 18.73 16.09 -30.95
C ILE A 76 19.94 17.01 -31.11
N ASN A 77 19.70 18.32 -31.17
CA ASN A 77 20.77 19.31 -31.29
C ASN A 77 21.65 19.40 -30.03
N GLY A 78 21.11 19.04 -28.85
CA GLY A 78 21.85 19.04 -27.58
C GLY A 78 21.77 20.33 -26.77
N ASP A 79 20.95 21.30 -27.20
CA ASP A 79 20.62 22.47 -26.38
C ASP A 79 19.64 22.09 -25.26
N ILE A 80 19.91 22.54 -24.04
CA ILE A 80 19.09 22.30 -22.84
C ILE A 80 18.70 23.65 -22.25
N GLU A 81 17.40 23.90 -22.10
CA GLU A 81 16.88 25.15 -21.53
C GLU A 81 15.93 24.85 -20.37
N PHE A 82 16.15 25.53 -19.24
CA PHE A 82 15.26 25.57 -18.10
C PHE A 82 14.57 26.94 -18.08
N HIS A 83 13.24 26.96 -17.92
CA HIS A 83 12.45 28.19 -17.88
C HIS A 83 11.64 28.29 -16.59
N ASN A 84 11.98 29.26 -15.75
CA ASN A 84 11.23 29.63 -14.54
C ASN A 84 10.91 28.42 -13.65
N VAL A 85 11.88 27.52 -13.48
CA VAL A 85 11.69 26.24 -12.81
C VAL A 85 11.58 26.46 -11.30
N ASN A 86 10.50 25.95 -10.72
CA ASN A 86 10.30 25.88 -9.29
C ASN A 86 10.20 24.42 -8.86
N PHE A 87 10.98 24.00 -7.87
CA PHE A 87 11.04 22.61 -7.45
C PHE A 87 11.06 22.47 -5.93
N HIS A 88 10.24 21.55 -5.44
CA HIS A 88 10.14 21.16 -4.04
C HIS A 88 10.08 19.64 -3.96
N TYR A 89 10.75 19.05 -2.98
CA TYR A 89 10.52 17.64 -2.68
C TYR A 89 9.11 17.46 -2.09
N PRO A 90 8.34 16.43 -2.52
CA PRO A 90 7.00 16.19 -1.98
C PRO A 90 6.97 16.01 -0.45
N SER A 91 8.04 15.43 0.10
CA SER A 91 8.24 15.25 1.54
C SER A 91 8.58 16.54 2.29
N ARG A 92 8.97 17.62 1.59
CA ARG A 92 9.44 18.88 2.16
C ARG A 92 8.89 20.09 1.41
N LYS A 93 7.56 20.23 1.40
CA LYS A 93 6.85 21.29 0.67
C LYS A 93 7.18 22.70 1.15
N ASP A 94 7.57 22.88 2.42
CA ASP A 94 7.87 24.21 2.98
C ASP A 94 9.29 24.69 2.69
N ALA A 95 10.14 23.85 2.09
CA ALA A 95 11.51 24.21 1.75
C ALA A 95 11.74 24.06 0.24
N PRO A 96 11.58 25.15 -0.54
CA PRO A 96 11.94 25.15 -1.95
C PRO A 96 13.41 24.78 -2.15
N VAL A 97 13.67 24.01 -3.21
CA VAL A 97 15.03 23.69 -3.67
C VAL A 97 15.38 24.56 -4.87
N LEU A 98 14.49 24.68 -5.85
CA LEU A 98 14.66 25.62 -6.96
C LEU A 98 13.59 26.69 -6.92
N CYS A 99 14.00 27.95 -7.02
CA CYS A 99 13.12 29.12 -7.05
C CYS A 99 13.36 29.88 -8.36
N ASN A 100 12.43 29.76 -9.30
CA ASN A 100 12.44 30.48 -10.58
C ASN A 100 13.76 30.35 -11.37
N LEU A 101 14.33 29.15 -11.44
CA LEU A 101 15.58 28.90 -12.15
C LEU A 101 15.36 28.98 -13.68
N SER A 102 16.14 29.83 -14.34
CA SER A 102 16.19 29.97 -15.80
C SER A 102 17.64 29.90 -16.29
N VAL A 103 18.01 28.81 -16.96
CA VAL A 103 19.39 28.54 -17.42
C VAL A 103 19.35 27.90 -18.80
N VAL A 104 20.33 28.26 -19.64
CA VAL A 104 20.51 27.68 -20.97
C VAL A 104 21.91 27.07 -21.07
N ALA A 105 21.99 25.78 -21.37
CA ALA A 105 23.21 25.07 -21.70
C ALA A 105 23.19 24.75 -23.20
N ARG A 106 24.17 25.31 -23.93
CA ARG A 106 24.24 25.17 -25.39
C ARG A 106 25.02 23.92 -25.79
N ALA A 107 24.62 23.33 -26.91
CA ALA A 107 25.31 22.19 -27.49
C ALA A 107 26.80 22.50 -27.75
N GLY A 108 27.66 21.53 -27.41
CA GLY A 108 29.12 21.64 -27.60
C GLY A 108 29.86 22.53 -26.60
N GLN A 109 29.17 23.07 -25.58
CA GLN A 109 29.80 23.83 -24.50
C GLN A 109 29.84 23.02 -23.20
N THR A 110 30.86 23.29 -22.38
CA THR A 110 30.93 22.79 -21.00
C THR A 110 30.32 23.83 -20.05
N THR A 111 29.12 23.55 -19.55
CA THR A 111 28.47 24.38 -18.54
C THR A 111 28.77 23.82 -17.15
N ALA A 112 29.25 24.67 -16.24
CA ALA A 112 29.47 24.31 -14.84
C ALA A 112 28.38 24.94 -13.95
N LEU A 113 27.82 24.14 -13.05
CA LEU A 113 26.92 24.61 -12.00
C LEU A 113 27.71 24.72 -10.70
N VAL A 114 27.75 25.91 -10.12
CA VAL A 114 28.45 26.21 -8.87
C VAL A 114 27.51 26.95 -7.93
N GLY A 115 27.59 26.63 -6.64
CA GLY A 115 26.75 27.23 -5.62
C GLY A 115 27.14 26.75 -4.22
N SER A 116 26.61 27.41 -3.21
CA SER A 116 26.68 26.94 -1.83
C SER A 116 25.84 25.66 -1.64
N SER A 117 26.11 24.91 -0.57
CA SER A 117 25.28 23.75 -0.21
C SER A 117 23.79 24.16 -0.11
N GLY A 118 22.93 23.53 -0.91
CA GLY A 118 21.48 23.76 -0.89
C GLY A 118 20.97 24.95 -1.72
N CYS A 119 21.76 25.43 -2.68
CA CYS A 119 21.35 26.47 -3.64
C CYS A 119 20.50 25.93 -4.79
#